data_AF-A0A924JT11-F1
#
_entry.id   AF-A0A924JT11-F1
#
_cell.length_a   1.000
_cell.length_b   1.000
_cell.length_c   1.000
_cell.angle_alpha   90.00
_cell.angle_beta   90.00
_cell.angle_gamma   90.00
#
_symmetry.space_group_name_H-M   'P 1'
#
loop_
_entity.id
_entity.type
_entity.pdbx_description
1 polymer ?
#
loop_
_entity_poly.entity_id
_entity_poly.type
_entity_poly.pdbx_seq_one_letter_code
_entity_poly.pdbx_strand_id
1 'polypeptide(L)'
;MSFASFHYAYRSRDDLLLEVMQRVLDAEMTAAFRVLGPDADIRRSVRRGLSAFLDCVMADPGQERAVQELVHHALFTPGLEHLARARYRSYHRAVVELLVEAAHAAGVRWVQPVADVARFVVAVIDGLTLVWLADRDAVSAGRMIELAVDSISALAEPRSHPVTSTPTARSGAS
;
A
#
# COMPACT_ATOMS: atom_id res chain seq x y z
N MET A 1 28.38 -14.69 16.37
CA MET A 1 28.94 -13.74 15.39
C MET A 1 29.29 -12.45 16.11
N SER A 2 30.46 -11.87 15.86
CA SER A 2 30.98 -10.70 16.61
C SER A 2 30.47 -9.37 16.04
N PHE A 3 30.33 -8.36 16.89
CA PHE A 3 29.94 -6.98 16.57
C PHE A 3 30.78 -6.37 15.42
N ALA A 4 32.01 -6.87 15.19
CA ALA A 4 32.90 -6.41 14.14
C ALA A 4 32.41 -6.73 12.71
N SER A 5 31.59 -7.76 12.50
CA SER A 5 31.03 -8.07 11.17
C SER A 5 29.89 -7.14 10.76
N PHE A 6 29.26 -6.43 11.72
CA PHE A 6 28.12 -5.54 11.46
C PHE A 6 28.51 -4.24 10.75
N HIS A 7 29.68 -3.69 11.06
CA HIS A 7 30.16 -2.43 10.48
C HIS A 7 30.66 -2.57 9.03
N TYR A 8 30.81 -3.79 8.51
CA TYR A 8 31.31 -4.00 7.15
C TYR A 8 30.19 -3.99 6.10
N ALA A 9 28.94 -4.24 6.49
CA ALA A 9 27.80 -4.30 5.58
C ALA A 9 26.95 -3.01 5.58
N TYR A 10 26.92 -2.25 6.68
CA TYR A 10 26.08 -1.05 6.81
C TYR A 10 26.91 0.15 7.27
N ARG A 11 26.66 1.32 6.67
CA ARG A 11 27.40 2.56 6.95
C ARG A 11 27.06 3.14 8.33
N SER A 12 25.87 2.83 8.86
CA SER A 12 25.43 3.22 10.20
C SER A 12 24.38 2.26 10.75
N ARG A 13 24.11 2.37 12.06
CA ARG A 13 22.98 1.70 12.71
C ARG A 13 21.65 2.11 12.09
N ASP A 14 21.51 3.38 11.75
CA ASP A 14 20.31 3.96 11.14
C ASP A 14 20.04 3.36 9.77
N ASP A 15 21.09 3.18 8.96
CA ASP A 15 21.00 2.47 7.67
C ASP A 15 20.53 1.02 7.87
N LEU A 16 21.08 0.32 8.86
CA LEU A 16 20.63 -1.05 9.17
C LEU A 16 19.14 -1.08 9.54
N LEU A 17 18.65 -0.15 10.35
CA LEU A 17 17.25 -0.10 10.74
C LEU A 17 16.33 0.18 9.54
N LEU A 18 16.74 1.09 8.65
CA LEU A 18 16.01 1.38 7.41
C LEU A 18 15.98 0.18 6.48
N GLU A 19 17.09 -0.52 6.32
CA GLU A 19 17.17 -1.72 5.47
C GLU A 19 16.30 -2.86 6.00
N VAL A 20 16.26 -3.06 7.31
CA VAL A 20 15.35 -4.04 7.94
C VAL A 20 13.90 -3.68 7.64
N MET A 21 13.49 -2.42 7.85
CA MET A 21 12.14 -1.98 7.54
C MET A 21 11.85 -2.15 6.04
N GLN A 22 12.75 -1.69 5.16
CA GLN A 22 12.59 -1.75 3.71
C GLN A 22 12.38 -3.18 3.22
N ARG A 23 13.12 -4.16 3.75
CA ARG A 23 12.95 -5.57 3.41
C ARG A 23 11.54 -6.10 3.70
N VAL A 24 10.92 -5.67 4.80
CA VAL A 24 9.54 -6.08 5.13
C VAL A 24 8.56 -5.47 4.14
N LEU A 25 8.71 -4.18 3.84
CA LEU A 25 7.91 -3.50 2.83
C LEU A 25 8.02 -4.17 1.46
N ASP A 26 9.23 -4.52 1.02
CA ASP A 26 9.42 -5.17 -0.28
C ASP A 26 8.67 -6.51 -0.35
N ALA A 27 8.63 -7.26 0.75
CA ALA A 27 7.88 -8.51 0.83
C ALA A 27 6.36 -8.28 0.77
N GLU A 28 5.85 -7.32 1.55
CA GLU A 28 4.44 -6.91 1.55
C GLU A 28 3.99 -6.46 0.14
N MET A 29 4.77 -5.59 -0.50
CA MET A 29 4.46 -5.06 -1.82
C MET A 29 4.56 -6.15 -2.89
N THR A 30 5.56 -7.04 -2.82
CA THR A 30 5.66 -8.20 -3.72
C THR A 30 4.44 -9.11 -3.60
N ALA A 31 3.89 -9.31 -2.40
CA ALA A 31 2.66 -10.08 -2.23
C ALA A 31 1.45 -9.35 -2.83
N ALA A 32 1.30 -8.05 -2.58
CA ALA A 32 0.20 -7.24 -3.11
C ALA A 32 0.23 -7.13 -4.65
N PHE A 33 1.40 -6.93 -5.26
CA PHE A 33 1.55 -6.87 -6.72
C PHE A 33 1.20 -8.20 -7.39
N ARG A 34 1.59 -9.34 -6.81
CA ARG A 34 1.34 -10.68 -7.39
C ARG A 34 -0.14 -11.01 -7.56
N VAL A 35 -1.01 -10.40 -6.76
CA VAL A 35 -2.45 -10.67 -6.78
C VAL A 35 -3.23 -9.69 -7.66
N LEU A 36 -2.57 -8.63 -8.17
CA LEU A 36 -3.13 -7.79 -9.21
C LEU A 36 -3.25 -8.61 -10.50
N GLY A 37 -4.49 -8.77 -10.98
CA GLY A 37 -4.78 -9.48 -12.21
C GLY A 37 -5.21 -8.51 -13.31
N PRO A 38 -5.00 -8.86 -14.60
CA PRO A 38 -5.61 -8.13 -15.70
C PRO A 38 -7.14 -8.19 -15.59
N ASP A 39 -7.82 -7.12 -16.03
CA ASP A 39 -9.28 -7.01 -16.10
C ASP A 39 -10.02 -7.17 -14.75
N ALA A 40 -9.32 -7.01 -13.63
CA ALA A 40 -9.94 -6.94 -12.33
C ALA A 40 -10.54 -5.54 -12.11
N ASP A 41 -11.85 -5.47 -11.84
CA ASP A 41 -12.48 -4.26 -11.30
C ASP A 41 -11.68 -3.75 -10.07
N ILE A 42 -11.61 -2.43 -9.91
CA ILE A 42 -10.84 -1.76 -8.86
C ILE A 42 -11.20 -2.30 -7.48
N ARG A 43 -12.48 -2.59 -7.23
CA ARG A 43 -12.93 -3.18 -5.96
C ARG A 43 -12.30 -4.53 -5.70
N ARG A 44 -12.17 -5.37 -6.73
CA ARG A 44 -11.54 -6.69 -6.63
C ARG A 44 -10.04 -6.56 -6.42
N SER A 45 -9.39 -5.62 -7.11
CA SER A 45 -7.96 -5.35 -6.97
C SER A 45 -7.60 -4.87 -5.56
N VAL A 46 -8.37 -3.91 -5.02
CA VAL A 46 -8.19 -3.40 -3.64
C VAL A 46 -8.37 -4.52 -2.63
N ARG A 47 -9.45 -5.33 -2.74
CA ARG A 47 -9.69 -6.46 -1.84
C ARG A 47 -8.53 -7.44 -1.85
N ARG A 48 -8.09 -7.84 -3.03
CA ARG A 48 -6.97 -8.78 -3.17
C ARG A 48 -5.68 -8.23 -2.56
N GLY A 49 -5.36 -6.97 -2.81
CA GLY A 49 -4.19 -6.32 -2.24
C GLY A 49 -4.22 -6.29 -0.71
N LEU A 50 -5.34 -5.87 -0.11
CA LEU A 50 -5.51 -5.82 1.34
C LEU A 50 -5.51 -7.22 1.98
N SER A 51 -6.15 -8.20 1.36
CA SER A 51 -6.12 -9.59 1.83
C SER A 51 -4.70 -10.17 1.75
N ALA A 52 -3.99 -9.97 0.65
CA ALA A 52 -2.61 -10.44 0.49
C ALA A 52 -1.66 -9.80 1.50
N PHE A 53 -1.86 -8.50 1.80
CA PHE A 53 -1.15 -7.83 2.88
C PHE A 53 -1.43 -8.49 4.24
N LEU A 54 -2.71 -8.69 4.60
CA LEU A 54 -3.06 -9.32 5.86
C LEU A 54 -2.50 -10.76 5.95
N ASP A 55 -2.53 -11.52 4.85
CA ASP A 55 -1.92 -12.85 4.80
C ASP A 55 -0.42 -12.80 5.09
N CYS A 56 0.31 -11.79 4.61
CA CYS A 56 1.72 -11.56 4.97
C CYS A 56 1.88 -11.27 6.47
N VAL A 57 1.06 -10.38 7.03
CA VAL A 57 1.08 -10.07 8.47
C VAL A 57 0.81 -11.32 9.31
N MET A 58 -0.15 -12.15 8.90
CA MET A 58 -0.52 -13.39 9.60
C MET A 58 0.55 -14.48 9.48
N ALA A 59 1.28 -14.52 8.36
CA ALA A 59 2.33 -15.52 8.11
C ALA A 59 3.56 -15.32 9.01
N ASP A 60 3.97 -14.07 9.25
CA ASP A 60 5.00 -13.73 10.23
C ASP A 60 4.62 -12.48 11.05
N PRO A 61 3.80 -12.65 12.10
CA PRO A 61 3.39 -11.53 12.95
C PRO A 61 4.53 -10.91 13.73
N GLY A 62 5.63 -11.67 13.94
CA GLY A 62 6.79 -11.20 14.67
C GLY A 62 7.57 -10.16 13.86
N GLN A 63 7.64 -10.37 12.55
CA GLN A 63 8.30 -9.44 11.63
C GLN A 63 7.58 -8.07 11.59
N GLU A 64 6.25 -8.06 11.46
CA GLU A 64 5.47 -6.81 11.46
C GLU A 64 5.52 -6.10 12.82
N ARG A 65 5.43 -6.86 13.91
CA ARG A 65 5.59 -6.31 15.26
C ARG A 65 6.94 -5.61 15.41
N ALA A 66 8.02 -6.24 14.95
CA ALA A 66 9.36 -5.65 15.03
C ALA A 66 9.46 -4.34 14.24
N VAL A 67 8.87 -4.27 13.04
CA VAL A 67 8.81 -3.02 12.27
C VAL A 67 8.03 -1.93 13.00
N GLN A 68 6.86 -2.27 13.58
CA GLN A 68 6.07 -1.31 14.35
C GLN A 68 6.83 -0.79 15.58
N GLU A 69 7.53 -1.67 16.31
CA GLU A 69 8.37 -1.28 17.44
C GLU A 69 9.51 -0.35 17.02
N LEU A 70 10.15 -0.60 15.87
CA LEU A 70 11.20 0.27 15.32
C LEU A 70 10.65 1.64 14.93
N VAL A 71 9.49 1.70 14.26
CA VAL A 71 8.82 2.96 13.90
C VAL A 71 8.44 3.73 15.16
N HIS A 72 7.85 3.06 16.15
CA HIS A 72 7.48 3.68 17.42
C HIS A 72 8.72 4.20 18.15
N HIS A 73 9.78 3.40 18.25
CA HIS A 73 11.05 3.83 18.84
C HIS A 73 11.60 5.07 18.14
N ALA A 74 11.59 5.11 16.81
CA ALA A 74 12.05 6.26 16.03
C ALA A 74 11.20 7.52 16.26
N LEU A 75 9.88 7.39 16.44
CA LEU A 75 8.98 8.52 16.71
C LEU A 75 9.17 9.14 18.10
N PHE A 76 9.50 8.32 19.09
CA PHE A 76 9.62 8.75 20.49
C PHE A 76 11.06 8.92 20.98
N THR A 77 12.06 8.75 20.10
CA THR A 77 13.47 8.97 20.42
C THR A 77 13.99 10.22 19.72
N PRO A 78 14.40 11.27 20.46
CA PRO A 78 14.94 12.49 19.87
C PRO A 78 16.09 12.21 18.91
N GLY A 79 16.01 12.77 17.69
CA GLY A 79 17.02 12.62 16.64
C GLY A 79 16.78 11.45 15.67
N LEU A 80 15.87 10.53 15.99
CA LEU A 80 15.53 9.38 15.13
C LEU A 80 14.27 9.60 14.28
N GLU A 81 13.62 10.77 14.36
CA GLU A 81 12.36 11.04 13.65
C GLU A 81 12.52 10.98 12.13
N HIS A 82 13.75 11.13 11.64
CA HIS A 82 14.08 10.96 10.22
C HIS A 82 13.88 9.52 9.73
N LEU A 83 14.06 8.51 10.59
CA LEU A 83 13.86 7.09 10.25
C LEU A 83 12.39 6.78 10.00
N ALA A 84 11.51 7.22 10.91
CA ALA A 84 10.07 7.06 10.74
C ALA A 84 9.58 7.78 9.46
N ARG A 85 10.07 9.01 9.21
CA ARG A 85 9.75 9.76 7.98
C ARG A 85 10.23 9.05 6.72
N ALA A 86 11.40 8.43 6.75
CA ALA A 86 11.94 7.67 5.62
C ALA A 86 11.10 6.41 5.36
N ARG A 87 10.76 5.63 6.40
CA ARG A 87 9.87 4.47 6.30
C ARG A 87 8.53 4.82 5.65
N TYR A 88 7.83 5.81 6.19
CA TYR A 88 6.52 6.21 5.65
C TYR A 88 6.63 6.77 4.23
N ARG A 89 7.71 7.46 3.89
CA ARG A 89 7.96 7.92 2.51
C ARG A 89 8.09 6.76 1.54
N SER A 90 8.89 5.74 1.87
CA SER A 90 9.01 4.52 1.07
C SER A 90 7.68 3.79 0.96
N TYR A 91 6.95 3.68 2.07
CA TYR A 91 5.67 2.97 2.09
C TYR A 91 4.62 3.65 1.21
N HIS A 92 4.44 4.97 1.36
CA HIS A 92 3.52 5.73 0.52
C HIS A 92 3.90 5.68 -0.96
N ARG A 93 5.20 5.74 -1.29
CA ARG A 93 5.65 5.62 -2.68
C ARG A 93 5.26 4.26 -3.27
N ALA A 94 5.54 3.17 -2.56
CA ALA A 94 5.22 1.83 -3.03
C ALA A 94 3.71 1.62 -3.20
N VAL A 95 2.90 2.14 -2.27
CA VAL A 95 1.44 2.09 -2.38
C VAL A 95 0.92 2.95 -3.54
N VAL A 96 1.53 4.11 -3.83
CA VAL A 96 1.20 4.88 -5.03
C VAL A 96 1.44 4.05 -6.29
N GLU A 97 2.59 3.39 -6.41
CA GLU A 97 2.92 2.53 -7.55
C GLU A 97 1.88 1.42 -7.71
N LEU A 98 1.50 0.75 -6.62
CA LEU A 98 0.46 -0.28 -6.61
C LEU A 98 -0.92 0.25 -7.04
N LEU A 99 -1.32 1.42 -6.54
CA LEU A 99 -2.62 2.03 -6.86
C LEU A 99 -2.69 2.51 -8.32
N VAL A 100 -1.57 2.97 -8.89
CA VAL A 100 -1.50 3.34 -10.30
C VAL A 100 -1.69 2.11 -11.18
N GLU A 101 -0.99 1.01 -10.89
CA GLU A 101 -1.13 -0.25 -11.64
C GLU A 101 -2.53 -0.84 -11.50
N ALA A 102 -3.11 -0.83 -10.29
CA ALA A 102 -4.47 -1.29 -10.06
C ALA A 102 -5.51 -0.48 -10.85
N ALA A 103 -5.36 0.85 -10.90
CA ALA A 103 -6.26 1.71 -11.68
C ALA A 103 -6.11 1.49 -13.18
N HIS A 104 -4.88 1.28 -13.66
CA HIS A 104 -4.60 0.95 -15.06
C HIS A 104 -5.24 -0.39 -15.46
N ALA A 105 -5.02 -1.45 -14.67
CA ALA A 105 -5.58 -2.78 -14.92
C ALA A 105 -7.13 -2.81 -14.87
N ALA A 106 -7.73 -1.94 -14.05
CA ALA A 106 -9.18 -1.82 -13.90
C ALA A 106 -9.83 -0.84 -14.90
N GLY A 107 -9.05 -0.10 -15.69
CA GLY A 107 -9.59 0.91 -16.61
C GLY A 107 -10.25 2.12 -15.89
N VAL A 108 -9.84 2.41 -14.66
CA VAL A 108 -10.37 3.51 -13.84
C VAL A 108 -9.36 4.64 -13.66
N ARG A 109 -9.79 5.75 -13.07
CA ARG A 109 -8.92 6.79 -12.53
C ARG A 109 -9.31 7.10 -11.09
N TRP A 110 -8.32 7.45 -10.28
CA TRP A 110 -8.57 7.99 -8.95
C TRP A 110 -9.16 9.40 -9.08
N VAL A 111 -10.24 9.66 -8.34
CA VAL A 111 -10.90 10.96 -8.25
C VAL A 111 -10.02 11.94 -7.46
N GLN A 112 -9.40 11.44 -6.40
CA GLN A 112 -8.45 12.18 -5.57
C GLN A 112 -7.02 12.04 -6.09
N PRO A 113 -6.09 12.94 -5.71
CA PRO A 113 -4.67 12.72 -5.95
C PRO A 113 -4.25 11.34 -5.41
N VAL A 114 -3.63 10.50 -6.24
CA VAL A 114 -3.27 9.12 -5.86
C VAL A 114 -2.38 9.06 -4.61
N ALA A 115 -1.57 10.10 -4.36
CA ALA A 115 -0.76 10.23 -3.16
C ALA A 115 -1.60 10.32 -1.88
N ASP A 116 -2.77 10.96 -1.93
CA ASP A 116 -3.67 11.07 -0.78
C ASP A 116 -4.46 9.77 -0.57
N VAL A 117 -4.85 9.09 -1.67
CA VAL A 117 -5.40 7.73 -1.59
C VAL A 117 -4.37 6.77 -0.96
N ALA A 118 -3.10 6.86 -1.36
CA ALA A 118 -2.03 6.03 -0.81
C ALA A 118 -1.81 6.29 0.70
N ARG A 119 -1.89 7.54 1.14
CA ARG A 119 -1.83 7.88 2.58
C ARG A 119 -3.00 7.27 3.34
N PHE A 120 -4.20 7.34 2.78
CA PHE A 120 -5.38 6.73 3.39
C PHE A 120 -5.24 5.21 3.48
N VAL A 121 -4.79 4.55 2.42
CA VAL A 121 -4.52 3.10 2.42
C VAL A 121 -3.49 2.74 3.49
N VAL A 122 -2.38 3.47 3.59
CA VAL A 122 -1.35 3.23 4.63
C VAL A 122 -1.92 3.40 6.04
N ALA A 123 -2.75 4.40 6.28
CA ALA A 123 -3.40 4.57 7.58
C ALA A 123 -4.37 3.42 7.92
N VAL A 124 -5.09 2.91 6.91
CA VAL A 124 -6.00 1.76 7.06
C VAL A 124 -5.22 0.50 7.41
N ILE A 125 -4.13 0.19 6.69
CA ILE A 125 -3.34 -1.02 6.96
C ILE A 125 -2.58 -0.93 8.29
N ASP A 126 -2.08 0.24 8.68
CA ASP A 126 -1.47 0.44 10.01
C ASP A 126 -2.48 0.12 11.12
N GLY A 127 -3.70 0.65 11.00
CA GLY A 127 -4.79 0.39 11.95
C GLY A 127 -5.22 -1.08 11.95
N LEU A 128 -5.37 -1.68 10.77
CA LEU A 128 -5.72 -3.09 10.61
C LEU A 128 -4.68 -3.99 11.29
N THR A 129 -3.39 -3.75 11.03
CA THR A 129 -2.29 -4.51 11.61
C THR A 129 -2.27 -4.37 13.12
N LEU A 130 -2.41 -3.16 13.67
CA LEU A 130 -2.39 -2.95 15.12
C LEU A 130 -3.58 -3.64 15.82
N VAL A 131 -4.79 -3.51 15.28
CA VAL A 131 -5.99 -4.16 15.83
C VAL A 131 -5.83 -5.68 15.78
N TRP A 132 -5.44 -6.23 14.63
CA TRP A 132 -5.26 -7.67 14.50
C TRP A 132 -4.14 -8.21 15.40
N LEU A 133 -3.02 -7.49 15.55
CA LEU A 133 -1.95 -7.92 16.46
C LEU A 133 -2.41 -7.98 17.92
N ALA A 134 -3.37 -7.12 18.30
CA ALA A 134 -3.92 -7.05 19.65
C ALA A 134 -4.94 -8.16 19.94
N ASP A 135 -5.89 -8.43 19.04
CA ASP A 135 -6.99 -9.38 19.28
C ASP A 135 -6.82 -10.75 18.61
N ARG A 136 -5.96 -10.85 17.58
CA ARG A 136 -5.72 -12.03 16.74
C ARG A 136 -6.98 -12.56 16.05
N ASP A 137 -7.98 -11.71 15.82
CA ASP A 137 -9.24 -12.09 15.18
C ASP A 137 -9.19 -11.84 13.66
N ALA A 138 -8.85 -12.90 12.92
CA ALA A 138 -8.84 -12.85 11.45
C ALA A 138 -10.23 -12.60 10.83
N VAL A 139 -11.32 -12.97 11.52
CA VAL A 139 -12.69 -12.77 11.02
C VAL A 139 -13.05 -11.28 11.14
N SER A 140 -12.71 -10.65 12.27
CA SER A 140 -12.86 -9.20 12.44
C SER A 140 -12.00 -8.41 11.47
N ALA A 141 -10.74 -8.82 11.28
CA ALA A 141 -9.85 -8.20 10.29
C ALA A 141 -10.42 -8.30 8.86
N GLY A 142 -11.00 -9.45 8.48
CA GLY A 142 -11.68 -9.62 7.20
C GLY A 142 -12.87 -8.67 7.02
N ARG A 143 -13.67 -8.43 8.07
CA ARG A 143 -14.76 -7.43 8.03
C ARG A 143 -14.23 -6.00 7.87
N MET A 144 -13.13 -5.66 8.54
CA MET A 144 -12.47 -4.36 8.38
C MET A 144 -11.95 -4.16 6.95
N ILE A 145 -11.41 -5.22 6.34
CA ILE A 145 -10.99 -5.20 4.92
C ILE A 145 -12.17 -4.87 4.02
N GLU A 146 -13.35 -5.49 4.18
CA GLU A 146 -14.49 -5.18 3.31
C GLU A 146 -14.95 -3.72 3.43
N LEU A 147 -14.96 -3.14 4.65
CA LEU A 147 -15.25 -1.71 4.86
C LEU A 147 -14.21 -0.81 4.19
N ALA A 148 -12.94 -1.18 4.28
CA ALA A 148 -11.86 -0.47 3.60
C ALA A 148 -11.99 -0.57 2.08
N VAL A 149 -12.33 -1.74 1.55
CA VAL A 149 -12.58 -1.97 0.12
C VAL A 149 -13.70 -1.07 -0.38
N ASP A 150 -14.83 -1.00 0.33
CA ASP A 150 -15.93 -0.08 0.00
C ASP A 150 -15.44 1.36 -0.09
N SER A 151 -14.73 1.81 0.95
CA SER A 151 -14.28 3.20 1.11
C SER A 151 -13.26 3.61 0.06
N ILE A 152 -12.24 2.76 -0.17
CA ILE A 152 -11.15 3.05 -1.11
C ILE A 152 -11.66 2.97 -2.55
N SER A 153 -12.48 1.96 -2.89
CA SER A 153 -12.96 1.78 -4.27
C SER A 153 -13.90 2.90 -4.70
N ALA A 154 -14.63 3.52 -3.76
CA ALA A 154 -15.46 4.69 -4.02
C ALA A 154 -14.65 5.94 -4.43
N LEU A 155 -13.33 5.94 -4.22
CA LEU A 155 -12.43 7.02 -4.66
C LEU A 155 -11.98 6.85 -6.12
N ALA A 156 -12.46 5.83 -6.83
CA ALA A 156 -12.16 5.59 -8.23
C ALA A 156 -13.41 5.73 -9.11
N GLU A 157 -13.23 6.19 -10.33
CA GLU A 157 -14.29 6.29 -11.34
C GLU A 157 -13.82 5.76 -12.70
N PRO A 158 -14.73 5.24 -13.54
CA PRO A 158 -14.38 4.79 -14.88
C PRO A 158 -13.65 5.89 -15.67
N ARG A 159 -12.62 5.51 -16.43
CA ARG A 159 -12.02 6.45 -17.38
C ARG A 159 -13.06 6.82 -18.43
N SER A 160 -13.47 8.07 -18.45
CA SER A 160 -14.33 8.60 -19.51
C SER A 160 -13.56 8.50 -20.83
N HIS A 161 -14.02 7.67 -21.77
CA HIS A 161 -13.51 7.74 -23.14
C HIS A 161 -13.96 9.08 -23.75
N PRO A 162 -13.08 9.86 -24.40
CA PRO A 162 -13.51 11.03 -25.12
C PRO A 162 -14.48 10.57 -26.22
N VAL A 163 -15.72 11.05 -26.16
CA VAL A 163 -16.69 10.85 -27.24
C VAL A 163 -16.14 11.60 -28.44
N THR A 164 -15.52 10.88 -29.38
CA THR A 164 -15.28 11.42 -30.73
C THR A 164 -16.64 11.66 -31.36
N SER A 165 -17.12 12.89 -31.25
CA SER A 165 -18.26 13.38 -32.02
C SER A 165 -17.85 13.43 -33.49
N THR A 166 -18.16 12.35 -34.22
CA THR A 166 -18.08 12.35 -35.68
C THR A 166 -18.99 13.47 -36.21
N PRO A 167 -18.48 14.46 -36.96
CA PRO A 167 -19.33 15.50 -37.51
C PRO A 167 -20.28 14.86 -38.52
N THR A 168 -21.58 14.86 -38.23
CA THR A 168 -22.62 14.47 -39.18
C THR A 168 -22.55 15.43 -40.38
N ALA A 169 -21.98 14.94 -41.48
CA ALA A 169 -22.00 15.66 -42.75
C ALA A 169 -23.47 15.87 -43.15
N ARG A 170 -23.92 17.13 -43.11
CA ARG A 170 -25.22 17.52 -43.68
C ARG A 170 -25.14 17.31 -45.18
N SER A 171 -25.91 16.35 -45.66
CA SER A 171 -26.37 16.26 -47.04
C SER A 171 -27.04 17.59 -47.41
N GLY A 172 -26.34 18.41 -48.19
CA GLY A 172 -26.90 19.56 -48.88
C GLY A 172 -27.10 19.18 -50.34
N ALA A 173 -28.33 18.81 -50.67
CA ALA A 173 -28.80 18.74 -52.04
C ALA A 173 -28.94 20.16 -52.61
N SER A 174 -28.34 20.42 -53.77
CA SER A 174 -28.83 21.29 -54.85
C SER A 174 -27.97 21.10 -56.08
#